data_AF-A0A1W9U9N0-F1
#
_entry.id   AF-A0A1W9U9N0-F1
#
_cell.length_a   1.000
_cell.length_b   1.000
_cell.length_c   1.000
_cell.angle_alpha   90.00
_cell.angle_beta   90.00
_cell.angle_gamma   90.00
#
_symmetry.space_group_name_H-M   'P 1'
#
loop_
_entity.id
_entity.type
_entity.pdbx_description
1 polymer ?
#
loop_
_entity_poly.entity_id
_entity_poly.type
_entity_poly.pdbx_seq_one_letter_code
_entity_poly.pdbx_strand_id
1 'polypeptide(L)'
;MLFRRPCFYDLGGFDEKFFLYYEDVDICIRMRKSEQTIVVCPSAAVVHDACRASHHHWRYLRWHFISMVRYFCKHLGRLPKTKFDA
;
A
#
# COMPACT_ATOMS: atom_id res chain seq x y z
N MET A 1 -3.16 1.65 -9.62
CA MET A 1 -3.53 2.82 -8.79
C MET A 1 -3.32 4.08 -9.61
N LEU A 2 -4.09 5.14 -9.34
CA LEU A 2 -3.91 6.45 -9.97
C LEU A 2 -3.74 7.51 -8.87
N PHE A 3 -2.79 8.41 -9.07
CA PHE A 3 -2.50 9.49 -8.11
C PHE A 3 -2.55 10.84 -8.81
N ARG A 4 -3.06 11.84 -8.10
CA ARG A 4 -2.76 13.23 -8.46
C ARG A 4 -1.27 13.46 -8.24
N ARG A 5 -0.60 14.00 -9.26
CA ARG A 5 0.84 14.32 -9.21
C ARG A 5 1.27 14.98 -7.90
N PRO A 6 0.69 16.12 -7.46
CA PRO A 6 1.12 16.77 -6.21
C PRO A 6 1.00 15.84 -5.01
N CYS A 7 -0.13 15.12 -4.87
CA CYS A 7 -0.34 14.19 -3.75
C CYS A 7 0.73 13.10 -3.67
N PHE A 8 1.18 12.57 -4.81
CA PHE A 8 2.24 11.55 -4.83
C PHE A 8 3.60 12.12 -4.39
N TYR A 9 3.94 13.32 -4.87
CA TYR A 9 5.20 13.98 -4.51
C TYR A 9 5.21 14.48 -3.06
N ASP A 10 4.09 14.99 -2.54
CA ASP A 10 3.98 15.44 -1.15
C ASP A 10 4.22 14.30 -0.15
N LEU A 11 3.93 13.06 -0.57
CA LEU A 11 4.18 11.86 0.22
C LEU A 11 5.60 11.31 0.06
N GLY A 12 6.41 11.86 -0.85
CA GLY A 12 7.72 11.32 -1.21
C GLY A 12 7.65 10.03 -2.03
N GLY A 13 6.52 9.76 -2.70
CA GLY A 13 6.33 8.58 -3.53
C GLY A 13 6.20 7.26 -2.75
N PHE A 14 6.57 6.15 -3.39
CA PHE A 14 6.64 4.84 -2.75
C PHE A 14 7.85 4.76 -1.80
N ASP A 15 7.73 3.99 -0.73
CA ASP A 15 8.87 3.70 0.13
C ASP A 15 9.70 2.57 -0.50
N GLU A 16 10.85 2.92 -1.09
CA GLU A 16 11.76 2.00 -1.79
C GLU A 16 12.32 0.88 -0.90
N LYS A 17 12.12 0.99 0.42
CA LYS A 17 12.38 -0.09 1.38
C LYS A 17 11.47 -1.30 1.15
N PHE A 18 10.32 -1.15 0.51
CA PHE A 18 9.51 -2.27 0.06
C PHE A 18 9.95 -2.66 -1.35
N PHE A 19 10.52 -3.85 -1.50
CA PHE A 19 10.87 -4.38 -2.82
C PHE A 19 9.66 -4.99 -3.54
N LEU A 20 8.82 -5.72 -2.78
CA LEU A 20 7.60 -6.36 -3.25
C LEU A 20 6.69 -6.62 -2.05
N TYR A 21 5.38 -6.49 -2.24
CA TYR A 21 4.32 -6.59 -1.24
C TYR A 21 4.30 -5.43 -0.24
N TYR A 22 3.10 -5.01 0.14
CA TYR A 22 2.80 -3.96 1.11
C TYR A 22 3.24 -2.53 0.73
N GLU A 23 3.89 -2.32 -0.42
CA GLU A 23 4.26 -0.99 -0.92
C GLU A 23 3.03 -0.12 -1.23
N ASP A 24 1.98 -0.75 -1.75
CA ASP A 24 0.70 -0.15 -2.09
C ASP A 24 -0.16 0.11 -0.85
N VAL A 25 -0.10 -0.78 0.15
CA VAL A 25 -0.75 -0.60 1.44
C VAL A 25 -0.10 0.55 2.22
N ASP A 26 1.22 0.61 2.25
CA ASP A 26 2.00 1.67 2.92
C ASP A 26 1.63 3.06 2.38
N ILE A 27 1.65 3.25 1.06
CA ILE A 27 1.34 4.55 0.47
C ILE A 27 -0.13 4.95 0.72
N CYS A 28 -1.08 4.01 0.72
CA CYS A 28 -2.47 4.27 1.09
C CYS A 28 -2.60 4.73 2.55
N ILE A 29 -1.87 4.11 3.47
CA ILE A 29 -1.89 4.54 4.87
C ILE A 29 -1.29 5.93 5.02
N ARG A 30 -0.19 6.23 4.32
CA ARG A 30 0.40 7.57 4.33
C ARG A 30 -0.54 8.61 3.74
N MET A 31 -1.21 8.34 2.63
CA MET A 31 -2.27 9.20 2.08
C MET A 31 -3.35 9.48 3.13
N ARG A 32 -3.83 8.44 3.81
CA ARG A 32 -4.87 8.56 4.85
C ARG A 32 -4.40 9.40 6.04
N LYS A 33 -3.15 9.21 6.48
CA LYS A 33 -2.53 9.99 7.57
C LYS A 33 -2.30 11.45 7.19
N SER A 34 -2.15 11.76 5.90
CA SER A 34 -2.05 13.11 5.35
C SER A 34 -3.42 13.74 5.02
N GLU A 35 -4.52 13.18 5.54
CA GLU A 35 -5.89 13.63 5.26
C GLU A 35 -6.27 13.66 3.77
N GLN A 36 -5.62 12.85 2.93
CA GLN A 36 -5.98 12.73 1.52
C GLN A 36 -7.06 11.67 1.32
N THR A 37 -7.92 11.88 0.32
CA THR A 37 -9.01 10.96 -0.03
C THR A 37 -8.48 9.78 -0.85
N ILE A 38 -8.98 8.58 -0.54
CA ILE A 38 -8.72 7.35 -1.30
C ILE A 38 -10.08 6.80 -1.74
N VAL A 39 -10.24 6.53 -3.03
CA VAL A 39 -11.50 6.07 -3.61
C VAL A 39 -11.26 4.82 -4.46
N VAL A 40 -12.15 3.85 -4.34
CA VAL A 40 -12.21 2.70 -5.24
C VAL A 40 -13.18 3.03 -6.36
N CYS A 41 -12.79 2.75 -7.61
CA CYS A 41 -13.64 2.94 -8.80
C CYS A 41 -14.11 1.57 -9.31
N PRO A 42 -15.31 1.08 -8.95
CA PRO A 42 -15.74 -0.28 -9.31
C PRO A 42 -15.99 -0.47 -10.81
N SER A 43 -16.22 0.61 -11.55
CA SER A 43 -16.41 0.58 -13.01
C SER A 43 -15.10 0.39 -13.77
N ALA A 44 -13.95 0.67 -13.15
CA ALA A 44 -12.65 0.41 -13.73
C ALA A 44 -12.16 -0.98 -13.30
N ALA A 45 -12.25 -1.96 -14.21
CA ALA A 45 -11.82 -3.32 -13.99
C ALA A 45 -10.64 -3.70 -14.92
N VAL A 46 -9.73 -4.53 -14.40
CA VAL A 46 -8.59 -5.07 -15.15
C VAL A 46 -8.45 -6.55 -14.79
N VAL A 47 -8.15 -7.39 -15.77
CA VAL A 47 -7.82 -8.80 -15.53
C VAL A 47 -6.39 -8.88 -15.03
N HIS A 48 -6.20 -9.43 -13.83
CA HIS A 48 -4.89 -9.65 -13.23
C HIS A 48 -4.58 -11.15 -13.20
N ASP A 49 -3.48 -11.54 -13.85
CA ASP A 49 -2.98 -12.92 -13.79
C ASP A 49 -2.28 -13.16 -12.44
N ALA A 50 -3.06 -13.55 -11.44
CA ALA A 50 -2.61 -13.64 -10.06
C ALA A 50 -1.65 -14.84 -9.85
N CYS A 51 -0.37 -14.60 -10.04
CA CYS A 51 0.68 -15.55 -9.67
C CYS A 51 0.91 -15.53 -8.15
N ARG A 52 0.35 -16.49 -7.42
CA ARG A 52 0.52 -16.67 -5.96
C ARG A 52 1.92 -17.20 -5.59
N ALA A 53 2.97 -16.60 -6.17
CA ALA A 53 4.35 -17.09 -6.10
C ALA A 53 4.89 -17.22 -4.66
N SER A 54 4.42 -16.39 -3.71
CA SER A 54 4.79 -16.51 -2.30
C SER A 54 4.36 -17.83 -1.66
N HIS A 55 3.39 -18.55 -2.21
CA HIS A 55 2.93 -19.83 -1.67
C HIS A 55 3.80 -21.00 -2.11
N HIS A 56 4.59 -20.86 -3.17
CA HIS A 56 5.31 -21.97 -3.80
C HIS A 56 6.82 -21.76 -3.86
N HIS A 57 7.27 -20.52 -3.68
CA HIS A 57 8.68 -20.17 -3.77
C HIS A 57 9.16 -19.41 -2.53
N TRP A 58 10.13 -20.02 -1.84
CA TRP A 58 10.69 -19.51 -0.58
C TRP A 58 11.25 -18.09 -0.68
N ARG A 59 11.80 -17.72 -1.84
CA ARG A 59 12.31 -16.37 -2.09
C ARG A 59 11.22 -15.31 -2.00
N TYR A 60 10.07 -15.54 -2.63
CA TYR A 60 8.93 -14.62 -2.62
C TYR A 60 8.26 -14.61 -1.25
N LEU A 61 8.18 -15.76 -0.57
CA LEU A 61 7.72 -15.83 0.82
C LEU A 61 8.59 -14.98 1.75
N ARG A 62 9.92 -15.05 1.60
CA ARG A 62 10.86 -14.24 2.39
C ARG A 62 10.65 -12.74 2.15
N TRP A 63 10.51 -12.31 0.89
CA TRP A 63 10.21 -10.91 0.59
C TRP A 63 8.87 -10.47 1.20
N HIS A 64 7.83 -11.29 1.06
CA HIS A 64 6.53 -11.05 1.67
C HIS A 64 6.64 -10.87 3.18
N PHE A 65 7.36 -11.76 3.87
CA PHE A 65 7.51 -11.71 5.32
C PHE A 65 8.31 -10.48 5.77
N ILE A 66 9.41 -10.13 5.10
CA ILE A 66 10.21 -8.94 5.41
C ILE A 66 9.38 -7.68 5.23
N SER A 67 8.65 -7.56 4.11
CA SER A 67 7.76 -6.43 3.84
C SER A 67 6.63 -6.35 4.86
N MET A 68 6.03 -7.48 5.23
CA MET A 68 4.98 -7.55 6.25
C MET A 68 5.49 -7.08 7.62
N VAL A 69 6.63 -7.59 8.10
CA VAL A 69 7.23 -7.16 9.37
C VAL A 69 7.52 -5.66 9.33
N ARG A 70 8.11 -5.16 8.23
CA ARG A 70 8.39 -3.73 8.03
C ARG A 70 7.12 -2.89 8.10
N TYR A 71 6.06 -3.31 7.41
CA TYR A 71 4.75 -2.65 7.44
C TYR A 71 4.22 -2.55 8.87
N PHE A 72 4.17 -3.66 9.61
CA PHE A 72 3.66 -3.67 10.99
C PHE A 72 4.52 -2.82 11.93
N CYS A 73 5.85 -2.86 11.80
CA CYS A 73 6.75 -2.01 12.56
C CYS A 73 6.60 -0.51 12.21
N LYS A 74 6.22 -0.16 10.98
CA LYS A 74 6.04 1.23 10.53
C LYS A 74 4.66 1.79 10.88
N HIS A 75 3.65 0.93 10.99
CA HIS A 75 2.25 1.33 11.16
C HIS A 75 1.57 0.63 12.33
N LEU A 76 2.18 0.67 13.51
CA LEU A 76 1.54 0.17 14.72
C LEU A 76 0.29 0.98 15.07
N GLY A 77 -0.74 0.27 15.55
CA GLY A 77 -1.94 0.85 16.11
C GLY A 77 -3.07 1.09 15.11
N ARG A 78 -4.13 1.75 15.59
CA ARG A 78 -5.32 2.02 14.78
C ARG A 78 -5.09 3.22 13.87
N LEU A 79 -5.52 3.11 12.62
CA LEU A 79 -5.50 4.24 11.69
C LEU A 79 -6.37 5.39 12.22
N PRO A 80 -5.93 6.66 12.05
CA PRO A 80 -6.72 7.80 12.45
C PRO A 80 -8.02 7.86 11.64
N LYS A 81 -9.10 8.32 12.29
CA LYS A 81 -10.31 8.71 11.56
C LYS A 81 -9.98 9.93 10.71
N THR A 82 -10.45 9.91 9.48
CA THR A 82 -10.32 11.02 8.54
C THR A 82 -11.64 11.76 8.41
N LYS A 83 -11.58 12.96 7.84
CA LYS A 83 -12.77 13.79 7.54
C LYS A 83 -13.75 13.13 6.57
N PHE A 84 -13.36 12.02 5.93
CA PHE A 84 -14.16 11.25 4.98
C PHE A 84 -14.81 10.00 5.61
N ASP A 85 -14.58 9.73 6.90
CA ASP A 85 -15.18 8.61 7.64
C ASP A 85 -16.44 9.02 8.43
N ALA A 86 -16.93 10.24 8.20
CA ALA A 86 -18.09 10.85 8.88
C ALA A 86 -19.38 10.65 8.08
#